data_AF-A0A8D2EVC3-F1
#
_entry.id   AF-A0A8D2EVC3-F1
#
_cell.length_a   1.000
_cell.length_b   1.000
_cell.length_c   1.000
_cell.angle_alpha   90.00
_cell.angle_beta   90.00
_cell.angle_gamma   90.00
#
_symmetry.space_group_name_H-M   'P 1'
#
loop_
_entity.id
_entity.type
_entity.pdbx_description
1 polymer ?
#
loop_
_entity_poly.entity_id
_entity_poly.type
_entity_poly.pdbx_seq_one_letter_code
_entity_poly.pdbx_strand_id
1 'polypeptide(L)' 'MATRLSIFLKISWAREPVLVGSFIIWSLAVILPPLSPYTKYSTMINEAMPYNYPVPVCDDGNTPDVPMLATS' A
#
# COMPACT_ATOMS: atom_id res chain seq x y z
N MET A 1 33.74 -5.13 7.78
CA MET A 1 32.31 -5.53 7.88
C MET A 1 31.69 -5.72 6.50
N ALA A 2 31.65 -4.70 5.63
CA ALA A 2 31.06 -4.78 4.28
C ALA A 2 31.64 -5.89 3.38
N THR A 3 32.95 -6.12 3.42
CA THR A 3 33.62 -7.19 2.65
C THR A 3 33.18 -8.59 3.08
N ARG A 4 32.83 -8.81 4.35
CA ARG A 4 32.39 -10.12 4.85
C ARG A 4 30.96 -10.43 4.41
N LEU A 5 30.09 -9.41 4.42
CA LEU A 5 28.72 -9.49 3.94
C LEU A 5 28.65 -9.77 2.44
N SER A 6 29.48 -9.12 1.63
CA SER A 6 29.50 -9.36 0.18
C SER A 6 29.99 -10.77 -0.19
N ILE A 7 30.96 -11.30 0.56
CA ILE A 7 31.43 -12.69 0.41
C ILE A 7 30.33 -13.69 0.82
N PHE A 8 29.68 -13.46 1.96
CA PHE A 8 28.56 -14.30 2.42
C PHE A 8 27.41 -14.32 1.40
N LEU A 9 27.00 -13.15 0.92
CA LEU A 9 25.92 -13.04 -0.07
C LEU A 9 26.26 -13.79 -1.36
N LYS A 10 27.50 -13.67 -1.86
CA LYS A 10 27.98 -14.42 -3.04
C LYS A 10 27.92 -15.94 -2.83
N ILE A 11 28.32 -16.42 -1.65
CA ILE A 11 28.30 -17.85 -1.32
C ILE A 11 26.86 -18.36 -1.19
N SER A 12 26.00 -17.65 -0.46
CA SER A 12 24.59 -18.02 -0.30
C SER A 12 23.82 -17.98 -1.61
N TRP A 13 24.14 -17.05 -2.51
CA TRP A 13 23.54 -17.00 -3.85
C TRP A 13 23.94 -18.21 -4.69
N ALA A 14 25.20 -18.66 -4.60
CA ALA A 14 25.67 -19.83 -5.35
C ALA A 14 25.10 -21.15 -4.81
N ARG A 15 24.86 -21.23 -3.50
CA ARG A 15 24.42 -22.46 -2.84
C ARG A 15 22.90 -22.61 -2.78
N GLU A 16 22.21 -21.53 -2.40
CA GLU A 16 20.77 -21.52 -2.12
C GLU A 16 20.12 -20.27 -2.73
N PRO A 17 20.16 -20.13 -4.06
CA PRO A 17 19.65 -18.94 -4.76
C PRO A 17 18.16 -18.69 -4.50
N VAL A 18 17.38 -19.76 -4.30
CA VAL A 18 15.94 -19.69 -4.03
C VAL A 18 15.67 -19.00 -2.69
N LEU A 19 16.47 -19.32 -1.66
CA LEU A 19 16.30 -18.71 -0.34
C LEU A 19 16.77 -17.25 -0.34
N VAL A 20 17.90 -16.95 -0.98
CA VAL A 20 18.36 -15.56 -1.11
C VAL A 20 17.35 -14.71 -1.88
N GLY A 21 16.78 -15.25 -2.97
CA GLY A 21 15.74 -14.59 -3.75
C GLY A 21 14.46 -14.34 -2.95
N SER A 22 14.00 -15.30 -2.14
CA SER A 22 12.80 -15.12 -1.33
C SER A 22 12.97 -14.01 -0.28
N PHE A 23 14.12 -13.94 0.39
CA PHE A 23 14.42 -12.85 1.32
C PHE A 23 14.47 -11.49 0.64
N ILE A 24 15.03 -11.39 -0.58
CA ILE A 24 15.06 -10.14 -1.34
C ILE A 24 13.64 -9.69 -1.70
N ILE A 25 12.83 -10.58 -2.26
CA ILE A 25 11.44 -10.28 -2.66
C ILE A 25 10.61 -9.89 -1.43
N TRP A 26 10.74 -10.63 -0.34
CA TRP A 26 10.05 -10.32 0.91
C TRP A 26 10.47 -8.94 1.46
N SER A 27 11.76 -8.64 1.48
CA SER A 27 12.26 -7.35 1.96
C SER A 27 11.76 -6.17 1.11
N LEU A 28 11.75 -6.33 -0.22
CA LEU A 28 11.21 -5.33 -1.14
C LEU A 28 9.70 -5.15 -0.94
N ALA A 29 8.95 -6.25 -0.78
CA ALA A 29 7.51 -6.19 -0.56
C ALA A 29 7.13 -5.46 0.73
N VAL A 30 7.98 -5.48 1.76
CA VAL A 30 7.75 -4.76 3.03
C VAL A 30 8.16 -3.28 2.93
N ILE A 31 9.26 -2.98 2.25
CA ILE A 31 9.84 -1.62 2.19
C ILE A 31 9.16 -0.74 1.14
N LEU A 32 8.69 -1.32 0.03
CA LEU A 32 8.14 -0.58 -1.10
C LEU A 32 6.79 0.12 -0.79
N PRO A 33 5.82 -0.48 -0.06
CA PRO A 33 4.53 0.15 0.23
C PRO A 33 4.61 1.50 0.96
N PRO A 34 5.41 1.67 2.05
CA PRO A 34 5.51 2.97 2.72
C PRO A 34 6.33 4.02 1.94
N LEU A 35 7.20 3.59 1.02
CA LEU A 35 7.98 4.51 0.17
C LEU A 35 7.22 4.99 -1.06
N SER A 36 6.25 4.20 -1.53
CA SER A 36 5.54 4.50 -2.78
C SER A 36 4.46 5.56 -2.55
N PRO A 37 4.48 6.68 -3.29
CA PRO A 37 3.38 7.65 -3.27
C PRO A 37 2.08 7.07 -3.83
N TYR A 38 2.16 5.93 -4.54
CA TYR A 38 1.00 5.30 -5.17
C TYR A 38 0.13 4.49 -4.21
N THR A 39 0.67 4.08 -3.06
CA THR A 39 -0.07 3.30 -2.06
C THR A 39 -1.31 4.06 -1.55
N LYS A 40 -1.24 5.40 -1.51
CA LYS A 40 -2.36 6.29 -1.17
C LYS A 40 -3.54 6.13 -2.13
N TYR A 41 -3.29 6.10 -3.45
CA TYR A 41 -4.35 5.98 -4.44
C TYR A 41 -5.07 4.63 -4.38
N SER A 42 -4.34 3.55 -4.08
CA SER A 42 -4.98 2.25 -3.89
C SER A 42 -5.99 2.27 -2.73
N THR A 43 -5.69 3.01 -1.66
CA THR A 43 -6.62 3.16 -0.52
C THR A 43 -7.83 4.00 -0.92
N MET A 44 -7.59 5.15 -1.58
CA MET A 44 -8.66 6.03 -2.05
C MET A 44 -9.64 5.33 -3.01
N ILE A 45 -9.14 4.47 -3.90
CA ILE A 45 -9.99 3.69 -4.82
C ILE A 45 -10.88 2.73 -4.03
N ASN A 46 -10.34 2.04 -3.03
CA ASN A 46 -11.13 1.11 -2.22
C ASN A 46 -12.20 1.83 -1.39
N GLU A 47 -11.91 3.01 -0.87
CA GLU A 47 -12.88 3.84 -0.13
C GLU A 47 -13.95 4.46 -1.03
N ALA A 48 -13.60 4.81 -2.26
CA ALA A 48 -14.52 5.41 -3.23
C ALA A 48 -15.53 4.41 -3.80
N MET A 49 -15.33 3.10 -3.62
CA MET A 49 -16.24 2.06 -4.12
C MET A 49 -17.45 1.89 -3.18
N PRO A 50 -18.67 2.27 -3.60
CA PRO A 50 -19.85 2.20 -2.75
C PRO A 50 -20.39 0.77 -2.72
N TYR A 51 -19.89 -0.05 -1.79
CA TYR A 51 -20.43 -1.40 -1.58
C TYR A 51 -21.76 -1.41 -0.82
N ASN A 52 -21.97 -0.40 0.03
CA ASN A 52 -23.19 -0.23 0.82
C ASN A 52 -23.97 0.98 0.31
N TYR A 53 -25.29 0.95 0.46
CA TYR A 53 -26.15 2.08 0.11
C TYR A 53 -25.85 3.28 1.03
N PRO A 54 -25.45 4.45 0.49
CA PRO A 54 -25.20 5.63 1.30
C PRO A 54 -26.54 6.18 1.80
N VAL A 55 -26.79 6.06 3.10
CA VAL A 55 -28.00 6.59 3.74
C VAL A 55 -27.86 8.12 3.87
N PRO A 56 -28.79 8.91 3.32
CA PRO A 56 -28.75 10.37 3.44
C PRO A 56 -28.84 10.82 4.90
N VAL A 57 -28.03 11.83 5.24
CA VAL A 57 -28.10 12.50 6.55
C VAL A 57 -29.29 13.46 6.54
N CYS A 58 -30.04 13.52 7.64
CA CYS A 58 -31.12 14.49 7.81
C CYS A 58 -30.53 15.89 7.98
N ASP A 59 -31.02 16.85 7.19
CA ASP A 59 -30.57 18.25 7.22
C ASP A 59 -31.08 18.94 8.50
N ASP A 60 -30.15 19.46 9.32
CA ASP A 60 -30.42 20.22 10.54
C ASP A 60 -30.19 21.73 10.37
N GLY A 61 -29.85 22.19 9.16
CA GLY A 61 -29.59 23.58 8.83
C GLY A 61 -28.15 24.06 9.10
N ASN A 62 -27.25 23.20 9.60
CA ASN A 62 -25.84 23.52 9.85
C ASN A 62 -24.87 22.46 9.30
N THR A 63 -25.09 21.99 8.06
CA THR A 63 -24.21 21.02 7.40
C THR A 63 -23.49 21.64 6.20
N PRO A 64 -22.44 22.47 6.39
CA PRO A 64 -21.69 23.07 5.28
C PRO A 64 -20.91 22.04 4.44
N ASP A 65 -20.57 20.89 5.03
CA ASP A 65 -19.73 19.85 4.40
C ASP A 65 -20.53 18.74 3.69
N VAL A 66 -21.86 18.71 3.83
CA VAL A 66 -22.73 17.67 3.24
C VAL A 66 -23.36 18.22 1.95
N PRO A 67 -23.13 17.59 0.79
CA PRO A 67 -23.76 18.01 -0.45
C PRO A 67 -25.26 17.68 -0.43
N MET A 68 -26.10 18.64 -0.82
CA MET A 68 -27.56 18.53 -0.74
C MET A 68 -28.18 17.61 -1.80
N LEU A 69 -27.53 17.39 -2.94
CA LEU A 69 -27.87 16.37 -3.95
C LEU A 69 -26.76 16.30 -5.02
N ALA A 70 -26.61 15.17 -5.70
CA ALA A 70 -25.67 14.99 -6.79
C ALA A 70 -26.12 15.78 -8.04
N THR A 71 -25.54 16.97 -8.27
CA THR A 71 -25.76 17.74 -9.50
C THR A 71 -24.99 17.12 -10.66
N SER A 72 -25.72 16.69 -11.71
CA SER A 72 -25.21 16.38 -13.05
C SER A 72 -24.72 17.62 -13.77
#